data_AF-A0AAV3S2N8-F1
#
_entry.id   AF-A0AAV3S2N8-F1
#
_cell.length_a   1.000
_cell.length_b   1.000
_cell.length_c   1.000
_cell.angle_alpha   90.00
_cell.angle_beta   90.00
_cell.angle_gamma   90.00
#
_symmetry.space_group_name_H-M   'P 1'
#
loop_
_entity.id
_entity.type
_entity.pdbx_description
1 polymer ?
#
loop_
_entity_poly.entity_id
_entity_poly.type
_entity_poly.pdbx_seq_one_letter_code
_entity_poly.pdbx_strand_id
1 'polypeptide(L)'
;MYIATGAPKVHLSTFTTYMSFKTNNKDMYVRTFPNSLDVEVLEWFMKLQLDSVDSFGAIVDLFLAKFIWSILKWKAGRMSLHETTSTPR
;
A
#
# COMPACT_ATOMS: atom_id res chain seq x y z
N MET A 1 0.21 6.77 9.81
CA MET A 1 0.69 7.13 8.47
C MET A 1 1.40 5.91 7.90
N TYR A 2 1.13 5.53 6.64
CA TYR A 2 1.68 4.32 6.02
C TYR A 2 3.04 4.56 5.39
N ILE A 3 4.02 3.74 5.76
CA ILE A 3 5.37 3.70 5.16
C ILE A 3 5.48 2.58 4.12
N ALA A 4 6.39 2.71 3.15
CA ALA A 4 6.50 1.80 2.00
C ALA A 4 6.79 0.32 2.35
N THR A 5 7.30 0.05 3.55
CA THR A 5 7.60 -1.30 4.09
C THR A 5 6.51 -1.87 5.00
N GLY A 6 5.41 -1.13 5.20
CA GLY A 6 4.28 -1.55 6.04
C GLY A 6 3.45 -2.68 5.43
N ALA A 7 2.28 -2.96 6.00
CA ALA A 7 1.32 -3.93 5.47
C ALA A 7 0.15 -3.23 4.74
N PRO A 8 0.14 -3.15 3.39
CA PRO A 8 -0.82 -2.41 2.59
C PRO A 8 -2.26 -2.79 2.87
N LYS A 9 -2.52 -4.11 3.00
CA LYS A 9 -3.87 -4.64 3.30
C LYS A 9 -4.38 -4.18 4.65
N VAL A 10 -3.51 -4.14 5.66
CA VAL A 10 -3.87 -3.68 7.01
C VAL A 10 -4.16 -2.19 6.98
N HIS A 11 -3.30 -1.39 6.34
CA HIS A 11 -3.51 0.05 6.18
C HIS A 11 -4.84 0.37 5.48
N LEU A 12 -5.11 -0.27 4.34
CA LEU A 12 -6.35 -0.06 3.58
C LEU A 12 -7.58 -0.46 4.39
N SER A 13 -7.53 -1.56 5.14
CA SER A 13 -8.62 -2.00 6.01
C SER A 13 -8.90 -0.98 7.12
N THR A 14 -7.86 -0.54 7.83
CA THR A 14 -7.96 0.47 8.89
C THR A 14 -8.48 1.80 8.34
N PHE A 15 -7.94 2.27 7.21
CA PHE A 15 -8.38 3.51 6.57
C PHE A 15 -9.85 3.45 6.13
N THR A 16 -10.25 2.38 5.46
CA THR A 16 -11.62 2.20 4.96
C THR A 16 -12.63 2.14 6.11
N THR A 17 -12.28 1.43 7.18
CA THR A 17 -13.09 1.32 8.40
C THR A 17 -13.26 2.68 9.07
N TYR A 18 -12.17 3.44 9.20
CA TYR A 18 -12.22 4.79 9.75
C TYR A 18 -13.11 5.72 8.92
N MET A 19 -12.97 5.68 7.60
CA MET A 19 -13.76 6.52 6.70
C MET A 19 -15.24 6.14 6.70
N SER A 20 -15.60 4.86 6.86
CA SER A 20 -17.01 4.45 6.91
C SER A 20 -17.74 4.97 8.14
N PHE A 21 -17.03 5.25 9.23
CA PHE A 21 -17.62 5.94 10.39
C PHE A 21 -17.79 7.45 10.18
N LYS A 22 -17.05 8.03 9.24
CA LYS A 22 -17.04 9.48 9.00
C LYS A 22 -17.98 9.91 7.89
N THR A 23 -18.12 9.10 6.84
CA THR A 23 -18.87 9.48 5.65
C THR A 23 -19.21 8.27 4.80
N ASN A 24 -20.38 8.31 4.16
CA ASN A 24 -20.75 7.36 3.12
C ASN A 24 -20.35 7.84 1.71
N ASN A 25 -19.75 9.04 1.59
CA ASN A 25 -19.29 9.58 0.32
C ASN A 25 -17.88 9.04 -0.02
N LYS A 26 -17.79 8.17 -1.03
CA LYS A 26 -16.53 7.57 -1.49
C LYS A 26 -15.56 8.56 -2.12
N ASP A 27 -16.03 9.72 -2.61
CA ASP A 27 -15.14 10.77 -3.12
C ASP A 27 -14.27 11.36 -2.00
N MET A 28 -14.78 11.36 -0.77
CA MET A 28 -14.00 11.77 0.39
C MET A 28 -12.87 10.80 0.70
N TYR A 29 -12.99 9.52 0.33
CA TYR A 29 -11.94 8.53 0.54
C TYR A 29 -10.74 8.86 -0.35
N VAL A 30 -11.00 9.16 -1.64
CA VAL A 30 -9.97 9.61 -2.60
C VAL A 30 -9.24 10.85 -2.09
N ARG A 31 -9.99 11.86 -1.65
CA ARG A 31 -9.43 13.14 -1.18
C ARG A 31 -8.65 13.01 0.14
N THR A 32 -9.05 12.09 1.00
CA THR A 32 -8.45 11.93 2.34
C THR A 32 -7.29 10.95 2.35
N PHE A 33 -7.26 10.01 1.40
CA PHE A 33 -6.24 8.96 1.34
C PHE A 33 -4.79 9.47 1.37
N PRO A 34 -4.41 10.56 0.66
CA PRO A 34 -3.05 11.12 0.70
C PRO A 34 -2.56 11.45 2.11
N ASN A 35 -3.44 11.95 2.98
CA ASN A 35 -3.12 12.32 4.36
C ASN A 35 -2.76 11.11 5.24
N SER A 36 -3.07 9.91 4.76
CA SER A 36 -2.77 8.66 5.45
C SER A 36 -1.39 8.08 5.09
N LEU A 37 -0.71 8.64 4.08
CA LEU A 37 0.52 8.13 3.48
C LEU A 37 1.74 8.89 3.98
N ASP A 38 2.86 8.20 4.22
CA ASP A 38 4.13 8.84 4.54
C ASP A 38 4.72 9.53 3.29
N VAL A 39 5.71 10.42 3.47
CA VAL A 39 6.25 11.29 2.41
C VAL A 39 6.64 10.51 1.15
N GLU A 40 7.38 9.40 1.31
CA GLU A 40 7.80 8.55 0.18
C GLU A 40 6.61 7.98 -0.62
N VAL A 41 5.56 7.57 0.09
CA VAL A 41 4.37 6.96 -0.51
C VAL A 41 3.46 8.02 -1.11
N LEU A 42 3.40 9.20 -0.48
CA LEU A 42 2.69 10.37 -0.98
C LEU A 42 3.29 10.84 -2.32
N GLU A 43 4.61 10.87 -2.45
CA GLU A 43 5.27 11.24 -3.72
C GLU A 43 4.89 10.30 -4.87
N TRP A 44 4.76 9.00 -4.59
CA TRP A 44 4.23 8.06 -5.58
C TRP A 44 2.77 8.37 -5.91
N PHE A 45 1.94 8.63 -4.89
CA PHE A 45 0.53 8.92 -5.09
C PHE A 45 0.31 10.18 -5.93
N MET A 46 1.07 11.25 -5.69
CA MET A 46 0.97 12.50 -6.46
C MET A 46 1.40 12.37 -7.93
N LYS A 47 2.17 11.32 -8.28
CA LYS A 47 2.56 11.02 -9.66
C LYS A 47 1.51 10.20 -10.41
N LEU A 48 0.49 9.68 -9.71
CA LEU A 48 -0.67 9.10 -10.38
C LEU A 48 -1.39 10.25 -11.09
N GLN A 49 -1.62 10.12 -12.40
CA GLN A 49 -2.47 11.07 -13.11
C GLN A 49 -3.88 10.95 -12.52
N LEU A 50 -4.26 11.90 -11.66
CA LEU A 50 -5.57 11.90 -10.96
C LEU A 50 -6.75 11.83 -11.94
N ASP A 51 -6.54 12.29 -13.17
CA ASP A 51 -7.53 12.25 -14.27
C ASP A 51 -7.84 10.82 -14.77
N SER A 52 -7.06 9.81 -14.34
CA SER A 52 -7.26 8.38 -14.68
C SER A 52 -7.81 7.56 -13.51
N VAL A 53 -8.03 8.19 -12.35
CA VAL A 53 -8.37 7.50 -11.09
C VAL A 53 -9.79 7.89 -10.68
N ASP A 54 -10.76 7.28 -11.35
CA ASP A 54 -12.18 7.64 -11.20
C ASP A 54 -12.83 7.09 -9.92
N SER A 55 -12.10 6.31 -9.12
CA SER A 55 -12.65 5.74 -7.89
C SER A 55 -11.59 5.38 -6.85
N PHE A 56 -12.02 5.34 -5.59
CA PHE A 56 -11.20 4.80 -4.51
C PHE A 56 -10.80 3.33 -4.76
N GLY A 57 -11.60 2.56 -5.51
CA GLY A 57 -11.26 1.20 -5.91
C GLY A 57 -10.01 1.14 -6.79
N ALA A 58 -9.90 2.02 -7.79
CA ALA A 58 -8.72 2.11 -8.65
C ALA A 58 -7.45 2.46 -7.85
N ILE A 59 -7.57 3.33 -6.83
CA ILE A 59 -6.48 3.63 -5.90
C ILE A 59 -6.04 2.37 -5.14
N VAL A 60 -7.00 1.61 -4.61
CA VAL A 60 -6.72 0.37 -3.87
C VAL A 60 -5.92 -0.60 -4.74
N ASP A 61 -6.33 -0.81 -5.98
CA ASP A 61 -5.66 -1.75 -6.89
C ASP A 61 -4.23 -1.30 -7.22
N LEU A 62 -4.03 -0.02 -7.56
CA LEU A 62 -2.71 0.55 -7.83
C LEU A 62 -1.79 0.49 -6.60
N PHE A 63 -2.34 0.78 -5.42
CA PHE A 63 -1.61 0.74 -4.16
C PHE A 63 -1.19 -0.68 -3.79
N LEU A 64 -2.10 -1.65 -3.92
CA LEU A 64 -1.80 -3.06 -3.69
C LEU A 64 -0.76 -3.56 -4.70
N ALA A 65 -0.92 -3.27 -5.99
CA ALA A 65 0.04 -3.67 -7.03
C ALA A 65 1.46 -3.14 -6.74
N LYS A 66 1.57 -1.88 -6.29
CA LYS A 66 2.87 -1.26 -6.00
C LYS A 66 3.52 -1.81 -4.72
N PHE A 67 2.75 -1.93 -3.63
CA PHE A 67 3.30 -2.15 -2.29
C PHE A 67 3.07 -3.56 -1.72
N ILE A 68 2.20 -4.40 -2.28
CA ILE A 68 2.20 -5.85 -1.96
C ILE A 68 3.37 -6.53 -2.65
N TRP A 69 3.62 -6.17 -3.91
CA TRP A 69 4.70 -6.80 -4.65
C TRP A 69 6.06 -6.47 -4.05
N SER A 70 6.24 -5.26 -3.50
CA SER A 70 7.44 -4.92 -2.72
C SER A 70 7.61 -5.85 -1.52
N ILE A 71 6.56 -6.14 -0.76
CA ILE A 71 6.62 -7.06 0.40
C ILE A 71 6.93 -8.48 -0.03
N LEU A 72 6.32 -8.97 -1.10
CA LEU A 72 6.60 -10.31 -1.62
C LEU A 72 8.07 -10.42 -2.08
N LYS A 73 8.59 -9.38 -2.73
CA LYS A 73 10.01 -9.30 -3.12
C LYS A 73 10.93 -9.29 -1.91
N TRP A 74 10.61 -8.52 -0.87
CA TRP A 74 11.36 -8.50 0.40
C TRP A 74 11.31 -9.85 1.14
N LYS A 75 10.14 -10.50 1.18
CA LYS A 75 9.98 -11.83 1.77
C LYS A 75 10.76 -12.90 1.00
N ALA A 76 10.72 -12.89 -0.32
CA ALA A 76 11.48 -13.81 -1.17
C ALA A 76 12.99 -13.60 -1.03
N GLY A 77 13.47 -12.35 -1.01
CA GLY A 77 14.87 -12.04 -0.78
C GLY A 77 15.37 -12.43 0.62
N ARG A 78 14.52 -12.31 1.64
CA ARG A 78 14.85 -12.75 3.00
C ARG A 78 14.84 -14.28 3.13
N MET A 79 13.91 -14.98 2.50
CA MET A 79 13.88 -16.45 2.47
C MET A 79 15.13 -17.03 1.78
N SER A 80 15.61 -16.38 0.70
CA SER A 80 16.82 -16.80 -0.01
C SER A 80 18.11 -16.68 0.82
N LEU A 81 18.14 -15.85 1.88
CA LEU A 81 19.34 -15.67 2.71
C LEU A 81 19.51 -16.77 3.78
N HIS A 82 18.45 -17.53 4.08
CA HIS A 82 18.45 -18.54 5.14
C HIS A 82 18.67 -19.99 4.66
N GLU A 83 18.85 -20.24 3.36
CA GLU A 83 18.99 -21.60 2.79
C GLU A 83 20.41 -21.96 2.29
N THR A 84 21.45 -21.21 2.65
CA THR A 84 22.84 -21.54 2.27
C THR A 84 23.77 -21.72 3.48
N THR A 85 23.40 -22.61 4.40
CA THR A 85 24.36 -23.23 5.33
C THR A 85 23.95 -24.67 5.63
N SER A 86 24.12 -25.55 4.66
CA SER A 86 24.24 -26.99 4.93
C SER A 86 25.25 -27.58 3.96
N THR A 87 26.51 -27.52 4.36
CA THR A 87 27.61 -28.29 3.76
C THR A 87 27.54 -29.69 4.37
N PRO A 88 27.33 -30.77 3.60
CA PRO A 88 27.56 -32.11 4.13
C PRO A 88 29.08 -32.38 4.10
N ARG A 89 29.63 -32.79 5.24
CA ARG A 89 30.92 -33.48 5.33
C ARG A 89 30.65 -34.94 5.63
#